data_AF-A0A3D3V1T7-F1
#
_entry.id   AF-A0A3D3V1T7-F1
#
_cell.length_a   1.000
_cell.length_b   1.000
_cell.length_c   1.000
_cell.angle_alpha   90.00
_cell.angle_beta   90.00
_cell.angle_gamma   90.00
#
_symmetry.space_group_name_H-M   'P 1'
#
loop_
_entity.id
_entity.type
_entity.pdbx_description
1 polymer ?
#
loop_
_entity_poly.entity_id
_entity_poly.type
_entity_poly.pdbx_seq_one_letter_code
_entity_poly.pdbx_strand_id
1 'polypeptide(L)' 'MLYGMNISHAMASRLTEIAAEEIQKWKERRSENRYPVIFVDGTYFPMKRGTVSKEAIYVILGIRESVRLYKIA' A
#
# COMPACT_ATOMS: atom_id res chain seq x y z
N MET A 1 7.45 -23.87 -8.89
CA MET A 1 6.85 -23.38 -10.15
C MET A 1 5.41 -22.98 -9.86
N LEU A 2 5.05 -21.70 -10.06
CA LEU A 2 3.64 -21.33 -10.07
C LEU A 2 3.08 -21.80 -11.43
N TYR A 3 2.13 -22.74 -11.42
CA TYR A 3 1.39 -23.19 -12.62
C TYR A 3 2.20 -23.69 -13.83
N GLY A 4 3.40 -24.26 -13.64
CA GLY A 4 4.23 -24.77 -14.75
C GLY A 4 4.83 -23.69 -15.66
N MET A 5 4.65 -22.40 -15.33
CA MET A 5 5.22 -21.28 -16.06
C MET A 5 6.55 -20.85 -15.42
N ASN A 6 7.58 -20.69 -16.24
CA ASN A 6 8.87 -20.18 -15.80
C ASN A 6 8.84 -18.64 -15.86
N ILE A 7 8.51 -18.00 -14.72
CA ILE A 7 8.43 -16.55 -14.64
C ILE A 7 9.82 -15.99 -14.38
N SER A 8 10.38 -15.29 -15.37
CA SER A 8 11.67 -14.60 -15.21
C SER A 8 11.53 -13.38 -14.29
N HIS A 9 12.63 -12.95 -13.68
CA HIS A 9 12.64 -11.74 -12.83
C HIS A 9 12.20 -10.51 -13.62
N ALA A 10 12.60 -10.40 -14.89
CA ALA A 10 12.18 -9.31 -15.76
C ALA A 10 10.65 -9.35 -16.03
N MET A 11 10.09 -10.54 -16.25
CA MET A 11 8.65 -10.70 -16.45
C MET A 11 7.87 -10.36 -15.19
N ALA A 12 8.33 -10.80 -14.02
CA ALA A 12 7.73 -10.41 -12.74
C ALA A 12 7.78 -8.90 -12.53
N SER A 13 8.93 -8.25 -12.78
CA SER A 13 9.08 -6.80 -12.70
C SER A 13 8.09 -6.08 -13.61
N ARG A 14 7.95 -6.52 -14.86
CA ARG A 14 7.02 -5.90 -15.82
C ARG A 14 5.55 -6.08 -15.41
N LEU A 15 5.19 -7.23 -14.84
CA LEU A 15 3.84 -7.43 -14.31
C LEU A 15 3.52 -6.47 -13.15
N THR A 16 4.51 -6.05 -12.35
CA THR A 16 4.29 -5.03 -11.31
C THR A 16 3.95 -3.64 -11.87
N GLU A 17 4.32 -3.35 -13.13
CA GLU A 17 3.96 -2.07 -13.78
C GLU A 17 2.44 -1.94 -13.94
N ILE A 18 1.71 -3.05 -14.10
CA ILE A 18 0.24 -3.06 -14.18
C ILE A 18 -0.37 -2.51 -12.88
N ALA A 19 0.28 -2.76 -11.74
CA ALA A 19 -0.19 -2.25 -10.45
C ALA A 19 0.01 -0.73 -10.30
N ALA A 20 0.87 -0.10 -11.11
CA ALA A 20 1.16 1.32 -10.99
C ALA A 20 -0.08 2.19 -11.23
N GLU A 21 -0.92 1.83 -12.20
CA GLU A 21 -2.17 2.54 -12.48
C GLU A 21 -3.16 2.44 -11.31
N GLU A 22 -3.34 1.24 -10.74
CA GLU A 22 -4.21 1.02 -9.59
C GLU A 22 -3.68 1.70 -8.32
N ILE A 23 -2.36 1.73 -8.11
CA ILE A 23 -1.72 2.50 -7.04
C ILE A 23 -2.06 3.99 -7.20
N GLN A 24 -2.00 4.52 -8.42
CA GLN A 24 -2.30 5.93 -8.65
C GLN A 24 -3.77 6.24 -8.41
N LYS A 25 -4.69 5.44 -8.95
CA LYS A 25 -6.13 5.56 -8.66
C LYS A 25 -6.42 5.50 -7.16
N TRP A 26 -5.74 4.61 -6.44
CA TRP A 26 -5.88 4.49 -4.99
C TRP A 26 -5.37 5.72 -4.24
N LYS A 27 -4.28 6.34 -4.71
CA LYS A 27 -3.76 7.60 -4.12
C LYS A 27 -4.68 8.79 -4.37
N GLU A 28 -5.28 8.86 -5.56
CA GLU A 28 -6.18 9.95 -5.97
C GLU A 28 -7.61 9.79 -5.47
N ARG A 29 -7.95 8.63 -4.89
CA ARG A 29 -9.31 8.36 -4.40
C ARG A 29 -9.78 9.45 -3.44
N ARG A 30 -11.07 9.78 -3.51
CA ARG A 30 -11.70 10.70 -2.54
C ARG A 30 -11.53 10.12 -1.14
N SER A 31 -10.91 10.89 -0.26
CA SER A 31 -10.84 10.58 1.16
C SER A 31 -12.14 11.00 1.86
N GLU A 32 -12.51 10.30 2.93
CA GLU A 32 -13.68 10.67 3.71
C GLU A 32 -13.40 11.95 4.51
N ASN A 33 -14.45 12.72 4.81
CA ASN A 33 -14.30 13.99 5.51
C ASN A 33 -13.83 13.84 6.97
N ARG A 34 -13.92 12.64 7.56
CA ARG A 34 -13.60 12.42 8.97
C ARG A 34 -13.07 11.01 9.25
N TYR A 35 -11.94 10.98 9.95
CA TYR A 35 -11.32 9.77 10.49
C TYR A 35 -11.19 9.95 12.00
N PRO A 36 -12.08 9.36 12.84
CA PRO A 36 -12.01 9.53 14.30
C PRO A 36 -10.68 9.13 14.92
N VAL A 37 -9.96 8.18 14.30
CA VAL A 37 -8.63 7.74 14.75
C VAL A 37 -7.71 7.62 13.54
N ILE A 38 -6.49 8.13 13.68
CA ILE A 38 -5.42 8.01 12.68
C ILE A 38 -4.18 7.42 13.36
N PHE A 39 -3.63 6.37 12.78
CA PHE A 39 -2.33 5.80 13.14
C PHE A 39 -1.29 6.17 12.09
N VAL A 40 -0.09 6.49 12.55
CA VAL A 40 1.07 6.76 11.69
C VAL A 40 2.21 5.86 12.15
N ASP A 41 2.68 5.00 11.27
CA ASP A 41 3.88 4.19 11.49
C ASP A 41 5.01 4.67 10.57
N GLY A 42 6.24 4.61 11.07
CA GLY A 42 7.45 4.97 10.34
C GLY A 42 8.47 3.84 10.40
N THR A 43 8.68 3.15 9.29
CA THR A 43 9.63 2.04 9.19
C THR A 43 10.80 2.43 8.29
N TYR A 44 12.04 2.30 8.79
CA TYR A 44 13.24 2.55 7.99
C TYR A 44 13.58 1.34 7.11
N PHE A 45 13.69 1.57 5.81
CA PHE A 45 14.02 0.54 4.83
C PHE A 45 15.27 0.94 4.02
N PRO A 46 16.21 0.01 3.76
CA PRO A 46 17.34 0.28 2.88
C PRO A 46 16.85 0.43 1.43
N MET A 47 17.02 1.61 0.86
CA MET A 47 16.70 1.92 -0.54
C MET A 47 17.97 2.22 -1.33
N LYS A 48 18.00 1.81 -2.60
CA LYS A 48 19.12 2.07 -3.51
C LYS A 48 18.76 3.17 -4.49
N ARG A 49 19.41 4.32 -4.39
CA ARG A 49 19.31 5.46 -5.33
C ARG A 49 20.72 5.85 -5.79
N GLY A 50 21.40 4.94 -6.48
CA GLY A 50 22.84 4.99 -6.70
C GLY A 50 23.59 4.27 -5.58
N THR A 51 23.63 4.86 -4.39
CA THR A 51 24.10 4.24 -3.14
C THR A 51 22.93 3.71 -2.30
N VAL A 52 23.21 2.78 -1.37
CA VAL A 52 22.20 2.26 -0.43
C VAL A 52 22.15 3.15 0.81
N SER A 53 20.98 3.66 1.14
CA SER A 53 20.71 4.45 2.36
C SER A 53 19.41 4.00 3.02
N LYS A 54 19.31 4.16 4.35
CA LYS A 54 18.04 3.91 5.07
C LYS A 54 17.12 5.12 4.88
N GLU A 55 15.96 4.89 4.29
CA GLU A 55 14.89 5.89 4.12
C GLU A 55 13.68 5.49 5.00
N ALA A 56 13.01 6.46 5.61
CA ALA A 56 11.78 6.19 6.35
C ALA A 56 10.58 6.10 5.40
N ILE A 57 9.82 5.02 5.51
CA ILE A 57 8.55 4.83 4.81
C ILE A 57 7.43 5.04 5.84
N TYR A 58 6.53 5.98 5.54
CA TYR A 58 5.38 6.27 6.38
C TYR A 58 4.15 5.52 5.90
N VAL A 59 3.45 4.85 6.82
CA VAL A 59 2.14 4.24 6.59
C VAL A 59 1.12 4.96 7.46
N ILE A 60 0.09 5.52 6.81
CA ILE A 60 -1.01 6.23 7.48
C ILE A 60 -2.26 5.38 7.39
N LEU A 61 -2.83 5.01 8.55
CA LEU A 61 -4.06 4.23 8.66
C LEU A 61 -5.14 5.08 9.34
N GLY A 62 -6.17 5.44 8.59
CA GLY A 62 -7.36 6.10 9.12
C GLY A 62 -8.48 5.10 9.39
N ILE A 63 -9.02 5.10 10.61
CA ILE A 63 -10.24 4.38 10.94
C ILE A 63 -11.42 5.22 10.49
N ARG A 64 -12.24 4.69 9.58
CA ARG A 64 -13.45 5.35 9.09
C ARG A 64 -14.55 5.27 10.13
N GLU A 65 -15.46 6.24 10.11
CA GLU A 65 -16.69 6.20 10.92
C GLU A 65 -17.65 5.18 10.29
N SER A 66 -17.34 3.89 10.45
CA SER A 66 -18.28 2.82 10.11
C SER A 66 -19.44 2.91 11.08
N VAL A 67 -20.52 3.60 10.70
CA VAL A 67 -21.81 3.51 11.40
C VAL A 67 -22.40 2.15 11.08
N ARG A 68 -21.87 1.12 11.75
CA ARG A 68 -22.61 -0.11 12.05
C ARG A 68 -22.33 -0.50 13.48
N LEU A 69 -22.83 0.35 14.37
CA LEU A 69 -23.29 -0.10 15.67
C LEU A 69 -24.70 -0.67 15.49
N TYR A 70 -25.05 -1.64 16.32
CA TYR A 70 -26.26 -2.49 16.35
C TYR A 70 -26.17 -3.76 15.47
N LYS A 71 -26.36 -4.96 16.00
CA LYS A 71 -27.10 -5.35 17.21
C LYS A 71 -26.60 -6.72 17.67
N ILE A 72 -26.16 -6.85 18.92
CA ILE A 72 -26.18 -8.14 19.62
C ILE A 72 -27.35 -8.02 20.58
N ALA A 73 -28.32 -8.92 20.38
CA ALA A 73 -29.42 -9.17 21.30
C ALA A 73 -28.91 -9.71 22.64
#